data_AF-A0A1T4LX79-F1
#
_entry.id   AF-A0A1T4LX79-F1
#
_cell.length_a   1.000
_cell.length_b   1.000
_cell.length_c   1.000
_cell.angle_alpha   90.00
_cell.angle_beta   90.00
_cell.angle_gamma   90.00
#
_symmetry.space_group_name_H-M   'P 1'
#
loop_
_entity.id
_entity.type
_entity.pdbx_description
1 polymer ?
#
loop_
_entity_poly.entity_id
_entity_poly.type
_entity_poly.pdbx_seq_one_letter_code
_entity_poly.pdbx_strand_id
1 'polypeptide(L)'
;MKKLILFLLIFLIVVGCANKAMTSNELEDTTPPWINVENYVFETEVGNPINYETATAYDETDGPCDVRVVGRVNFNVPGEYYLKYTTKDISGNVSEEPFTVIVYKDSKQETLAENENESEEIKTCDQANAMDKNKPCHVVVSDLTDYKMIFQDNDGYNRCVAYGDSLMAENESIQYTCEKLLRNDNELWGYGIKVNEK
;
A
#
# COMPACT_ATOMS: atom_id res chain seq x y z
N MET A 1 -41.73 86.29 -27.93
CA MET A 1 -42.42 86.49 -26.64
C MET A 1 -43.67 85.64 -26.60
N LYS A 2 -43.83 84.82 -25.54
CA LYS A 2 -45.05 84.06 -25.11
C LYS A 2 -45.44 82.89 -26.04
N LYS A 3 -45.70 81.64 -25.62
CA LYS A 3 -46.20 81.04 -24.35
C LYS A 3 -45.62 79.60 -24.28
N LEU A 4 -44.91 79.17 -23.24
CA LEU A 4 -45.38 78.61 -21.96
C LEU A 4 -46.52 77.56 -22.04
N ILE A 5 -46.10 76.28 -22.01
CA ILE A 5 -46.58 75.10 -21.25
C ILE A 5 -48.05 74.66 -21.36
N LEU A 6 -48.27 73.40 -21.77
CA LEU A 6 -49.21 72.50 -21.09
C LEU A 6 -48.76 71.03 -21.22
N PHE A 7 -48.56 70.40 -20.06
CA PHE A 7 -48.24 68.99 -19.84
C PHE A 7 -49.22 68.03 -20.53
N LEU A 8 -48.71 67.05 -21.27
CA LEU A 8 -49.43 65.82 -21.57
C LEU A 8 -48.67 64.63 -20.97
N LEU A 9 -49.16 64.18 -19.82
CA LEU A 9 -48.86 62.90 -19.20
C LEU A 9 -49.20 61.77 -20.18
N ILE A 10 -48.19 61.10 -20.75
CA ILE A 10 -48.35 59.82 -21.45
C ILE A 10 -47.36 58.81 -20.85
N PHE A 11 -47.94 57.96 -20.00
CA PHE A 11 -47.73 56.51 -19.88
C PHE A 11 -46.30 55.96 -20.01
N LEU A 12 -45.74 55.60 -18.83
CA LEU A 12 -45.12 54.31 -18.54
C LEU A 12 -44.86 53.39 -19.74
N ILE A 13 -43.62 53.29 -20.18
CA ILE A 13 -42.95 51.99 -20.34
C ILE A 13 -41.54 52.18 -19.79
N VAL A 14 -41.39 51.88 -18.50
CA VAL A 14 -40.09 51.47 -17.97
C VAL A 14 -39.79 50.19 -18.73
N VAL A 15 -38.97 50.26 -19.77
CA VAL A 15 -38.31 49.06 -20.31
C VAL A 15 -37.32 48.66 -19.22
N GLY A 16 -37.85 48.01 -18.19
CA GLY A 16 -37.06 47.05 -17.46
C GLY A 16 -36.60 46.05 -18.50
N CYS A 17 -35.33 46.13 -18.89
CA CYS A 17 -34.62 44.90 -19.13
C CYS A 17 -34.81 44.10 -17.85
N ALA A 18 -35.81 43.22 -17.84
CA ALA A 18 -35.82 42.13 -16.90
C ALA A 18 -34.46 41.50 -17.12
N ASN A 19 -33.55 41.72 -16.18
CA ASN A 19 -32.51 40.76 -15.90
C ASN A 19 -33.31 39.50 -15.59
N LYS A 20 -33.58 38.72 -16.63
CA LYS A 20 -33.80 37.30 -16.46
C LYS A 20 -32.46 36.88 -15.88
N ALA A 21 -32.38 36.90 -14.54
CA ALA A 21 -31.51 36.02 -13.84
C ALA A 21 -31.92 34.66 -14.41
N MET A 22 -31.18 34.24 -15.44
CA MET A 22 -31.01 32.83 -15.72
C MET A 22 -30.39 32.32 -14.45
N THR A 23 -31.26 31.97 -13.49
CA THR A 23 -30.94 30.97 -12.51
C THR A 23 -30.69 29.74 -13.37
N SER A 24 -29.45 29.55 -13.80
CA SER A 24 -29.02 28.26 -14.32
C SER A 24 -29.22 27.34 -13.15
N ASN A 25 -30.31 26.57 -13.21
CA ASN A 25 -30.49 25.41 -12.37
C ASN A 25 -29.55 24.34 -12.94
N GLU A 26 -28.26 24.65 -12.94
CA GLU A 26 -27.18 23.72 -13.23
C GLU A 26 -27.20 22.79 -12.03
N LEU A 27 -27.69 21.57 -12.28
CA LEU A 27 -27.65 20.50 -11.29
C LEU A 27 -26.19 20.39 -10.85
N GLU A 28 -25.94 20.65 -9.57
CA GLU A 28 -24.62 20.45 -8.98
C GLU A 28 -24.28 18.97 -9.15
N ASP A 29 -23.12 18.71 -9.75
CA ASP A 29 -22.66 17.36 -9.96
C ASP A 29 -22.16 16.77 -8.63
N THR A 30 -22.75 15.65 -8.25
CA THR A 30 -22.46 14.93 -7.01
C THR A 30 -21.87 13.53 -7.25
N THR A 31 -21.62 13.17 -8.51
CA THR A 31 -21.10 11.84 -8.87
C THR A 31 -19.58 11.89 -8.99
N PRO A 32 -18.83 11.01 -8.30
CA PRO A 32 -17.37 10.97 -8.43
C PRO A 32 -16.93 10.19 -9.68
N PRO A 33 -15.71 10.44 -10.20
CA PRO A 33 -15.16 9.71 -11.34
C PRO A 33 -15.00 8.21 -11.05
N TRP A 34 -15.13 7.36 -12.06
CA TRP A 34 -14.72 5.96 -11.96
C TRP A 34 -13.24 5.80 -12.31
N ILE A 35 -12.51 4.98 -11.53
CA ILE A 35 -11.10 4.66 -11.78
C ILE A 35 -11.00 3.30 -12.48
N ASN A 36 -10.34 3.27 -13.64
CA ASN A 36 -9.96 2.05 -14.34
C ASN A 36 -8.57 1.59 -13.87
N VAL A 37 -8.49 0.40 -13.28
CA VAL A 37 -7.23 -0.20 -12.85
C VAL A 37 -7.07 -1.58 -13.49
N GLU A 38 -5.98 -1.75 -14.25
CA GLU A 38 -5.64 -3.04 -14.88
C GLU A 38 -4.85 -3.95 -13.93
N ASN A 39 -3.92 -3.37 -13.15
CA ASN A 39 -3.07 -4.09 -12.21
C ASN A 39 -3.15 -3.48 -10.82
N TYR A 40 -3.48 -4.32 -9.84
CA TYR A 40 -3.58 -3.94 -8.42
C TYR A 40 -2.34 -4.36 -7.60
N VAL A 41 -1.45 -5.14 -8.20
CA VAL A 41 -0.21 -5.61 -7.58
C VAL A 41 0.92 -5.41 -8.58
N PHE A 42 1.99 -4.78 -8.10
CA PHE A 42 3.23 -4.60 -8.85
C PHE A 42 4.37 -5.22 -8.06
N GLU A 43 5.29 -5.89 -8.73
CA GLU A 43 6.42 -6.56 -8.08
C GLU A 43 7.73 -6.11 -8.70
N THR A 44 8.74 -5.89 -7.87
CA THR A 44 10.09 -5.56 -8.33
C THR A 44 11.16 -6.01 -7.35
N GLU A 45 12.37 -6.19 -7.85
CA GLU A 45 13.54 -6.45 -7.03
C GLU A 45 14.03 -5.16 -6.33
N VAL A 46 14.70 -5.34 -5.20
CA VAL A 46 15.42 -4.26 -4.52
C VAL A 46 16.34 -3.52 -5.49
N GLY A 47 16.28 -2.19 -5.45
CA GLY A 47 17.10 -1.31 -6.27
C GLY A 47 16.57 -1.09 -7.68
N ASN A 48 15.45 -1.72 -8.06
CA ASN A 48 14.83 -1.60 -9.38
C ASN A 48 13.49 -0.84 -9.30
N PRO A 49 13.48 0.50 -9.51
CA PRO A 49 12.25 1.27 -9.58
C PRO A 49 11.37 0.85 -10.77
N ILE A 50 10.06 0.83 -10.55
CA ILE A 50 9.05 0.56 -11.58
C ILE A 50 8.00 1.67 -11.62
N ASN A 51 7.38 1.85 -12.78
CA ASN A 51 6.25 2.76 -12.95
C ASN A 51 4.95 2.01 -12.67
N TYR A 52 4.15 2.53 -11.75
CA TYR A 52 2.82 2.05 -11.39
C TYR A 52 1.74 3.12 -11.62
N GLU A 53 2.01 4.19 -12.36
CA GLU A 53 1.00 5.20 -12.74
C GLU A 53 0.26 4.74 -14.01
N THR A 54 -0.47 3.63 -13.91
CA THR A 54 -1.14 2.98 -15.07
C THR A 54 -2.66 3.15 -15.08
N ALA A 55 -3.24 3.66 -14.00
CA ALA A 55 -4.68 3.83 -13.88
C ALA A 55 -5.17 5.07 -14.66
N THR A 56 -6.39 4.98 -15.19
CA THR A 56 -7.10 6.11 -15.84
C THR A 56 -8.40 6.39 -15.10
N ALA A 57 -8.96 7.58 -15.20
CA ALA A 57 -10.27 7.89 -14.63
C ALA A 57 -11.15 8.65 -15.61
N TYR A 58 -12.46 8.51 -15.44
CA TYR A 58 -13.45 9.21 -16.23
C TYR A 58 -14.71 9.48 -15.39
N ASP A 59 -15.32 10.63 -15.62
CA ASP A 59 -16.59 11.02 -15.03
C ASP A 59 -17.64 11.28 -16.13
N GLU A 60 -18.91 10.99 -15.88
CA GLU A 60 -19.96 11.15 -16.89
C GLU A 60 -20.23 12.61 -17.27
N THR A 61 -20.07 13.53 -16.32
CA THR A 61 -20.28 14.96 -16.50
C THR A 61 -19.01 15.65 -17.02
N ASP A 62 -17.86 15.34 -16.41
CA ASP A 62 -16.60 16.05 -16.66
C ASP A 62 -15.67 15.36 -17.69
N GLY A 63 -15.93 14.09 -18.01
CA GLY A 63 -15.10 13.31 -18.94
C GLY A 63 -13.80 12.81 -18.29
N PRO A 64 -12.68 12.68 -19.05
CA PRO A 64 -11.42 12.16 -18.52
C PRO A 64 -10.89 12.97 -17.34
N CYS A 65 -10.52 12.27 -16.26
CA CYS A 65 -10.03 12.86 -15.03
C CYS A 65 -8.57 12.46 -14.75
N ASP A 66 -7.79 13.37 -14.16
CA ASP A 66 -6.40 13.09 -13.77
C ASP A 66 -6.35 12.14 -12.57
N VAL A 67 -5.58 11.06 -12.69
CA VAL A 67 -5.29 10.14 -11.58
C VAL A 67 -3.95 10.50 -10.95
N ARG A 68 -3.89 10.51 -9.62
CA ARG A 68 -2.68 10.72 -8.83
C ARG A 68 -2.48 9.55 -7.89
N VAL A 69 -1.23 9.25 -7.55
CA VAL A 69 -0.90 8.24 -6.54
C VAL A 69 -0.60 8.90 -5.20
N VAL A 70 -1.21 8.39 -4.14
CA VAL A 70 -0.90 8.71 -2.74
C VAL A 70 -0.10 7.54 -2.15
N GLY A 71 1.05 7.87 -1.58
CA GLY A 71 1.99 6.92 -1.00
C GLY A 71 3.38 7.03 -1.64
N ARG A 72 4.36 6.33 -1.07
CA ARG A 72 5.74 6.29 -1.58
C ARG A 72 6.30 4.89 -1.38
N VAL A 73 7.03 4.41 -2.37
CA VAL A 73 7.77 3.14 -2.31
C VAL A 73 9.25 3.44 -2.08
N ASN A 74 9.88 2.76 -1.13
CA ASN A 74 11.33 2.73 -1.02
C ASN A 74 11.86 1.48 -1.73
N PHE A 75 12.22 1.61 -3.00
CA PHE A 75 12.72 0.49 -3.79
C PHE A 75 14.02 -0.14 -3.26
N ASN A 76 14.70 0.48 -2.30
CA ASN A 76 15.91 -0.08 -1.69
C ASN A 76 15.63 -0.96 -0.46
N VAL A 77 14.36 -1.06 -0.03
CA VAL A 77 13.98 -1.81 1.16
C VAL A 77 12.91 -2.85 0.79
N PRO A 78 13.18 -4.15 0.96
CA PRO A 78 12.17 -5.17 0.76
C PRO A 78 10.94 -4.96 1.63
N GLY A 79 9.76 -5.20 1.08
CA GLY A 79 8.49 -5.10 1.77
C GLY A 79 7.31 -4.86 0.85
N GLU A 80 6.12 -4.94 1.43
CA GLU A 80 4.88 -4.54 0.78
C GLU A 80 4.59 -3.06 1.08
N TYR A 81 4.25 -2.31 0.04
CA TYR A 81 3.88 -0.91 0.12
C TYR A 81 2.44 -0.76 -0.35
N TYR A 82 1.56 -0.29 0.53
CA TYR A 82 0.16 -0.02 0.23
C TYR A 82 0.00 1.43 -0.23
N LEU A 83 -0.41 1.61 -1.47
CA LEU A 83 -0.63 2.90 -2.12
C LEU A 83 -2.08 3.01 -2.56
N LYS A 84 -2.45 4.20 -3.04
CA LYS A 84 -3.82 4.49 -3.47
C LYS A 84 -3.82 5.41 -4.66
N TYR A 85 -4.55 5.06 -5.72
CA TYR A 85 -4.94 6.01 -6.74
C TYR A 85 -6.02 6.93 -6.19
N THR A 86 -5.94 8.21 -6.51
CA THR A 86 -6.97 9.19 -6.19
C THR A 86 -7.23 10.07 -7.40
N THR A 87 -8.49 10.39 -7.62
CA THR A 87 -8.92 11.32 -8.67
C THR A 87 -10.03 12.21 -8.12
N LYS A 88 -10.14 13.40 -8.69
CA LYS A 88 -11.11 14.41 -8.28
C LYS A 88 -11.63 15.13 -9.52
N ASP A 89 -12.94 15.25 -9.63
CA ASP A 89 -13.60 15.98 -10.71
C ASP A 89 -13.60 17.51 -10.46
N ILE A 90 -14.27 18.28 -11.33
CA ILE A 90 -14.30 19.75 -11.23
C ILE A 90 -15.17 20.21 -10.05
N SER A 91 -16.29 19.51 -9.80
CA SER A 91 -17.24 19.80 -8.71
C SER A 91 -16.70 19.42 -7.33
N GLY A 92 -15.67 18.60 -7.33
CA GLY A 92 -14.85 18.21 -6.21
C GLY A 92 -15.18 16.87 -5.59
N ASN A 93 -15.95 16.02 -6.27
CA ASN A 93 -16.18 14.64 -5.86
C ASN A 93 -14.90 13.82 -6.07
N VAL A 94 -14.63 12.88 -5.16
CA VAL A 94 -13.35 12.15 -5.08
C VAL A 94 -13.60 10.65 -5.13
N SER A 95 -12.78 9.97 -5.93
CA SER A 95 -12.66 8.51 -5.92
C SER A 95 -11.25 8.08 -5.54
N GLU A 96 -11.17 6.91 -4.90
CA GLU A 96 -9.90 6.35 -4.43
C GLU A 96 -9.89 4.83 -4.61
N GLU A 97 -8.78 4.28 -5.09
CA GLU A 97 -8.64 2.83 -5.33
C GLU A 97 -7.27 2.34 -4.81
N PRO A 98 -7.22 1.38 -3.87
CA PRO A 98 -5.97 0.88 -3.28
C PRO A 98 -5.22 -0.08 -4.22
N PHE A 99 -3.88 -0.10 -4.14
CA PHE A 99 -3.03 -1.09 -4.81
C PHE A 99 -1.74 -1.32 -4.02
N THR A 100 -1.04 -2.41 -4.34
CA THR A 100 0.18 -2.85 -3.63
C THR A 100 1.39 -2.86 -4.54
N VAL A 101 2.53 -2.41 -4.02
CA VAL A 101 3.85 -2.61 -4.63
C VAL A 101 4.69 -3.49 -3.71
N ILE A 102 5.19 -4.60 -4.23
CA ILE A 102 6.01 -5.57 -3.51
C ILE A 102 7.46 -5.41 -3.97
N VAL A 103 8.34 -5.06 -3.03
CA VAL A 103 9.78 -5.05 -3.25
C VAL A 103 10.37 -6.32 -2.64
N TYR A 104 10.90 -7.22 -3.46
CA TYR A 104 11.50 -8.47 -2.99
C TYR A 104 13.02 -8.47 -3.12
N LYS A 105 13.71 -9.22 -2.25
CA LYS A 105 15.17 -9.40 -2.37
C LYS A 105 15.48 -10.20 -3.63
N ASP A 106 16.50 -9.79 -4.38
CA ASP A 106 17.02 -10.61 -5.49
C ASP A 106 17.49 -11.96 -4.95
N SER A 107 17.02 -13.05 -5.55
CA SER A 107 17.43 -14.42 -5.25
C SER A 107 18.70 -14.84 -5.99
N LYS A 108 19.26 -13.99 -6.86
CA LYS A 108 20.44 -14.29 -7.70
C LYS A 108 21.77 -13.72 -7.20
N GLN A 109 21.81 -13.04 -6.06
CA GLN A 109 23.07 -12.76 -5.35
C GLN A 109 23.35 -13.74 -4.21
N GLU A 110 23.37 -15.02 -4.57
CA GLU A 110 24.23 -16.01 -3.91
C GLU A 110 24.83 -16.93 -4.98
N THR A 111 25.57 -16.36 -5.94
CA THR A 111 26.51 -17.14 -6.76
C THR A 111 27.75 -16.30 -7.11
N LEU A 112 28.79 -16.41 -6.29
CA LEU A 112 30.19 -16.36 -6.71
C LEU A 112 31.08 -16.97 -5.62
N ALA A 113 30.87 -18.27 -5.38
CA ALA A 113 31.89 -19.31 -5.27
C ALA A 113 31.35 -20.47 -4.42
N GLU A 114 30.79 -21.49 -5.07
CA GLU A 114 31.24 -22.86 -4.83
C GLU A 114 30.82 -23.72 -6.01
N ASN A 115 31.84 -24.30 -6.64
CA ASN A 115 31.70 -25.20 -7.77
C ASN A 115 31.37 -26.60 -7.26
N GLU A 116 30.74 -27.36 -8.16
CA GLU A 116 30.77 -28.82 -8.28
C GLU A 116 29.78 -29.64 -7.41
N ASN A 117 28.80 -30.17 -8.15
CA ASN A 117 28.11 -31.43 -7.97
C ASN A 117 28.93 -32.50 -7.21
N GLU A 118 28.61 -32.73 -5.94
CA GLU A 118 28.92 -33.96 -5.22
C GLU A 118 27.74 -34.30 -4.32
N SER A 119 27.31 -35.56 -4.32
CA SER A 119 26.22 -36.04 -3.46
C SER A 119 26.54 -35.72 -2.01
N GLU A 120 25.86 -34.73 -1.43
CA GLU A 120 26.22 -34.23 -0.11
C GLU A 120 26.00 -35.32 0.96
N GLU A 121 27.11 -35.83 1.50
CA GLU A 121 27.18 -36.13 2.92
C GLU A 121 26.57 -34.94 3.67
N ILE A 122 25.56 -35.18 4.50
CA ILE A 122 25.00 -34.15 5.37
C ILE A 122 26.17 -33.62 6.21
N LYS A 123 26.69 -32.43 5.87
CA LYS A 123 27.72 -31.76 6.67
C LYS A 123 27.11 -31.51 8.05
N THR A 124 27.51 -32.33 9.02
CA THR A 124 27.09 -32.24 10.41
C THR A 124 27.66 -30.99 11.08
N CYS A 125 27.03 -30.52 12.15
CA CYS A 125 27.54 -29.39 12.91
C CYS A 125 28.51 -29.85 14.00
N ASP A 126 29.81 -29.68 13.76
CA ASP A 126 30.87 -30.07 14.70
C ASP A 126 31.07 -29.04 15.83
N GLN A 127 30.30 -27.96 15.83
CA GLN A 127 30.41 -26.94 16.87
C GLN A 127 29.93 -27.46 18.22
N ALA A 128 30.64 -27.09 19.29
CA ALA A 128 30.36 -27.57 20.63
C ALA A 128 28.98 -27.14 21.17
N ASN A 129 28.46 -26.03 20.66
CA ASN A 129 27.17 -25.44 21.00
C ASN A 129 26.04 -25.88 20.05
N ALA A 130 26.29 -26.81 19.12
CA ALA A 130 25.28 -27.30 18.20
C ALA A 130 24.07 -27.90 18.94
N MET A 131 22.86 -27.51 18.56
CA MET A 131 21.61 -28.04 19.11
C MET A 131 21.37 -29.50 18.69
N ASP A 132 21.68 -29.83 17.44
CA ASP A 132 21.66 -31.17 16.85
C ASP A 132 22.92 -31.38 16.01
N LYS A 133 23.83 -32.20 16.52
CA LYS A 133 25.09 -32.50 15.83
C LYS A 133 24.89 -33.19 14.49
N ASN A 134 23.75 -33.87 14.27
CA ASN A 134 23.48 -34.57 13.02
C ASN A 134 22.88 -33.67 11.93
N LYS A 135 22.77 -32.36 12.21
CA LYS A 135 22.25 -31.35 11.29
C LYS A 135 23.34 -30.34 10.95
N PRO A 136 23.28 -29.67 9.78
CA PRO A 136 24.23 -28.60 9.46
C PRO A 136 24.15 -27.44 10.45
N CYS A 137 25.22 -26.68 10.61
CA CYS A 137 25.24 -25.56 11.58
C CYS A 137 24.24 -24.44 11.21
N HIS A 138 24.00 -24.23 9.91
CA HIS A 138 23.22 -23.09 9.42
C HIS A 138 21.71 -23.31 9.33
N VAL A 139 21.20 -24.49 9.72
CA VAL A 139 19.76 -24.77 9.66
C VAL A 139 19.08 -24.39 10.96
N VAL A 140 17.83 -23.95 10.89
CA VAL A 140 16.97 -23.84 12.08
C VAL A 140 16.44 -25.23 12.42
N VAL A 141 16.72 -25.71 13.64
CA VAL A 141 16.32 -27.06 14.08
C VAL A 141 14.97 -27.08 14.81
N SER A 142 14.45 -25.92 15.21
CA SER A 142 13.11 -25.83 15.82
C SER A 142 12.03 -26.09 14.77
N ASP A 143 10.92 -26.70 15.19
CA ASP A 143 9.73 -26.83 14.34
C ASP A 143 9.18 -25.43 14.03
N LEU A 144 9.22 -25.07 12.75
CA LEU A 144 8.74 -23.76 12.30
C LEU A 144 7.21 -23.70 12.12
N THR A 145 6.53 -24.85 12.19
CA THR A 145 5.07 -24.91 12.05
C THR A 145 4.32 -24.37 13.27
N ASP A 146 5.01 -24.25 14.41
CA ASP A 146 4.48 -23.62 15.64
C ASP A 146 4.31 -22.10 15.52
N TYR A 147 4.85 -21.48 14.47
CA TYR A 147 4.85 -20.03 14.30
C TYR A 147 3.86 -19.60 13.23
N LYS A 148 3.01 -18.65 13.59
CA LYS A 148 2.02 -18.03 12.71
C LYS A 148 2.68 -17.19 11.59
N MET A 149 3.82 -16.57 11.91
CA MET A 149 4.59 -15.75 10.98
C MET A 149 6.06 -15.68 11.42
N ILE A 150 6.97 -15.56 10.45
CA ILE A 150 8.41 -15.57 10.65
C ILE A 150 9.06 -14.35 9.98
N PHE A 151 10.04 -13.76 10.65
CA PHE A 151 10.84 -12.61 10.21
C PHE A 151 12.32 -13.03 10.16
N GLN A 152 12.84 -13.25 8.95
CA GLN A 152 14.20 -13.78 8.71
C GLN A 152 15.23 -12.65 8.57
N ASP A 153 15.58 -12.05 9.69
CA ASP A 153 16.67 -11.08 9.82
C ASP A 153 16.90 -10.72 11.29
N ASN A 154 18.05 -10.10 11.57
CA ASN A 154 18.45 -9.70 12.92
C ASN A 154 17.59 -8.56 13.50
N ASP A 155 16.92 -7.78 12.66
CA ASP A 155 16.10 -6.62 13.07
C ASP A 155 14.60 -6.96 13.11
N GLY A 156 14.25 -8.24 12.87
CA GLY A 156 12.88 -8.73 12.70
C GLY A 156 12.04 -8.63 13.96
N TYR A 157 12.65 -8.41 15.13
CA TYR A 157 11.96 -8.36 16.42
C TYR A 157 10.85 -7.31 16.46
N ASN A 158 11.14 -6.08 16.04
CA ASN A 158 10.16 -4.98 16.12
C ASN A 158 8.97 -5.24 15.19
N ARG A 159 9.22 -5.84 14.02
CA ARG A 159 8.16 -6.23 13.08
C ARG A 159 7.32 -7.39 13.62
N CYS A 160 7.98 -8.38 14.23
CA CYS A 160 7.31 -9.45 14.92
C CYS A 160 6.37 -8.92 16.00
N VAL A 161 6.85 -8.03 16.88
CA VAL A 161 6.05 -7.47 17.97
C VAL A 161 4.89 -6.66 17.42
N ALA A 162 5.14 -5.74 16.48
CA ALA A 162 4.10 -4.89 15.90
C ALA A 162 2.99 -5.71 15.25
N TYR A 163 3.34 -6.77 14.51
CA TYR A 163 2.34 -7.65 13.90
C TYR A 163 1.62 -8.52 14.94
N GLY A 164 2.34 -9.03 15.94
CA GLY A 164 1.75 -9.77 17.06
C GLY A 164 0.71 -8.93 17.81
N ASP A 165 1.03 -7.68 18.13
CA ASP A 165 0.12 -6.73 18.79
C ASP A 165 -1.11 -6.39 17.93
N SER A 166 -0.93 -6.26 16.61
CA SER A 166 -2.05 -6.07 15.67
C SER A 166 -3.02 -7.25 15.71
N LEU A 167 -2.52 -8.49 15.80
CA LEU A 167 -3.36 -9.67 15.90
C LEU A 167 -4.10 -9.78 17.24
N MET A 168 -3.49 -9.29 18.34
CA MET A 168 -4.16 -9.21 19.65
C MET A 168 -5.41 -8.33 19.62
N ALA A 169 -5.37 -7.25 18.83
CA ALA A 169 -6.50 -6.33 18.68
C ALA A 169 -7.71 -6.98 17.98
N GLU A 170 -7.50 -8.08 17.25
CA GLU A 170 -8.56 -8.83 16.57
C GLU A 170 -9.19 -9.92 17.46
N ASN A 171 -8.43 -10.48 18.40
CA ASN A 171 -8.90 -11.51 19.31
C ASN A 171 -8.16 -11.49 20.66
N GLU A 172 -8.75 -10.82 21.65
CA GLU A 172 -8.17 -10.63 22.99
C GLU A 172 -8.01 -11.94 23.81
N SER A 173 -8.59 -13.05 23.33
CA SER A 173 -8.52 -14.36 23.96
C SER A 173 -7.29 -15.17 23.56
N ILE A 174 -6.55 -14.71 22.55
CA ILE A 174 -5.32 -15.36 22.08
C ILE A 174 -4.17 -14.43 22.44
N GLN A 175 -3.08 -14.96 22.97
CA GLN A 175 -1.86 -14.20 23.22
C GLN A 175 -0.80 -14.53 22.18
N TYR A 176 -0.22 -13.51 21.54
CA TYR A 176 0.90 -13.68 20.62
C TYR A 176 2.21 -13.28 21.29
N THR A 177 3.27 -14.08 21.10
CA THR A 177 4.62 -13.74 21.59
C THR A 177 5.65 -13.87 20.48
N CYS A 178 6.64 -12.98 20.51
CA CYS A 178 7.78 -13.04 19.61
C CYS A 178 8.93 -13.82 20.22
N GLU A 179 9.22 -14.98 19.65
CA GLU A 179 10.34 -15.83 20.06
C GLU A 179 11.51 -15.68 19.09
N LYS A 180 12.74 -15.82 19.62
CA LYS A 180 13.94 -15.91 18.78
C LYS A 180 13.98 -17.28 18.14
N LEU A 181 14.24 -17.29 16.84
CA LEU A 181 14.56 -18.48 16.08
C LEU A 181 16.07 -18.52 15.90
N LEU A 182 16.68 -19.62 16.34
CA LEU A 182 18.12 -19.80 16.28
C LEU A 182 18.46 -20.88 15.27
N ARG A 183 19.59 -20.69 14.61
CA ARG A 183 20.26 -21.74 13.86
C ARG A 183 20.78 -22.82 14.81
N ASN A 184 21.15 -23.95 14.24
CA ASN A 184 21.71 -25.08 14.95
C ASN A 184 22.99 -24.72 15.72
N ASP A 185 23.79 -23.78 15.21
CA ASP A 185 24.96 -23.20 15.88
C ASP A 185 24.64 -22.13 16.95
N ASN A 186 23.39 -22.00 17.37
CA ASN A 186 22.89 -20.97 18.29
C ASN A 186 23.05 -19.52 17.78
N GLU A 187 23.39 -19.30 16.51
CA GLU A 187 23.32 -17.96 15.94
C GLU A 187 21.85 -17.54 15.71
N LEU A 188 21.57 -16.24 15.84
CA LEU A 188 20.25 -15.71 15.57
C LEU A 188 19.92 -15.90 14.09
N TRP A 189 18.78 -16.55 13.81
CA TRP A 189 18.25 -16.67 12.46
C TRP A 189 17.15 -15.64 12.18
N GLY A 190 16.31 -15.38 13.18
CA GLY A 190 15.18 -14.48 13.04
C GLY A 190 14.23 -14.54 14.22
N TYR A 191 12.99 -14.14 13.99
CA TYR A 191 11.95 -14.10 15.00
C TYR A 191 10.66 -14.72 14.49
N GLY A 192 9.91 -15.40 15.36
CA GLY A 192 8.64 -16.04 15.02
C GLY A 192 7.53 -15.62 15.98
N ILE A 193 6.33 -15.41 15.44
CA ILE A 193 5.12 -15.16 16.23
C ILE A 193 4.55 -16.49 16.64
N LYS A 194 4.62 -16.80 17.93
CA LYS A 194 4.02 -17.98 18.53
C LYS A 194 2.64 -17.64 19.10
N VAL A 195 1.72 -18.56 18.91
CA VAL A 195 0.38 -18.48 19.46
C VAL A 195 0.38 -19.14 20.84
N ASN A 196 -0.02 -18.40 21.86
CA ASN A 196 -0.25 -18.93 23.19
C ASN A 196 -1.75 -18.83 23.49
N GLU A 197 -2.33 -19.94 23.92
CA GLU A 197 -3.66 -19.92 24.51
C GLU A 197 -3.60 -19.18 25.85
N LYS A 198 -4.55 -18.27 26.06
CA LYS A 198 -4.62 -17.41 27.25
C LYS A 198 -5.37 -18.11 28.39
#